data_AF-A0A1Z4N688-F1
#
_entry.id   AF-A0A1Z4N688-F1
#
_cell.length_a   1.000
_cell.length_b   1.000
_cell.length_c   1.000
_cell.angle_alpha   90.00
_cell.angle_beta   90.00
_cell.angle_gamma   90.00
#
_symmetry.space_group_name_H-M   'P 1'
#
loop_
_entity.id
_entity.type
_entity.pdbx_description
1 polymer ?
#
loop_
_entity_poly.entity_id
_entity_poly.type
_entity_poly.pdbx_seq_one_letter_code
_entity_poly.pdbx_strand_id
1 'polypeptide(L)'
;MRKLVFKSLITFFVTSSALLLTPMSSYAQVNMKILTNVAKSCQKDAPSANYYKSMGFDRDMNYPGSIESCVLRRYHYSLIISKFSWLPSTGEILPGYISSVLVGTLAYQTGPDLSLLDCIASQDTSSKECWATREYIALDSKVRDYNSSIYTMGYSQPLYLAYVCPTCVVAHDEISGSRDEILKAFMKWFLTLEKPKRRELMSLLGDNEQAIQLRSQIRDESQQAVQEYLKARARVEQQERERRRRELLGQ
;
A
#
# COMPACT_ATOMS: atom_id res chain seq x y z
N MET A 1 -6.47 9.71 -59.41
CA MET A 1 -7.13 9.33 -58.14
C MET A 1 -6.29 8.25 -57.47
N ARG A 2 -5.38 8.56 -56.54
CA ARG A 2 -5.55 8.59 -55.07
C ARG A 2 -6.26 7.34 -54.49
N LYS A 3 -5.46 6.47 -53.83
CA LYS A 3 -5.62 5.86 -52.48
C LYS A 3 -5.07 4.42 -52.48
N LEU A 4 -3.89 4.21 -51.90
CA LEU A 4 -3.69 3.74 -50.51
C LEU A 4 -4.32 2.36 -50.24
N VAL A 5 -3.54 1.30 -50.49
CA VAL A 5 -3.66 0.03 -49.79
C VAL A 5 -2.30 -0.29 -49.15
N PHE A 6 -1.88 0.58 -48.24
CA PHE A 6 -0.80 0.33 -47.29
C PHE A 6 -1.46 -0.01 -45.94
N LYS A 7 -2.12 -1.17 -45.88
CA LYS A 7 -2.69 -1.71 -44.63
C LYS A 7 -2.71 -3.23 -44.72
N SER A 8 -1.56 -3.87 -44.50
CA SER A 8 -1.52 -5.24 -43.98
C SER A 8 -0.15 -5.69 -43.47
N LEU A 9 0.63 -4.80 -42.83
CA LEU A 9 1.99 -5.15 -42.35
C LEU A 9 2.31 -4.66 -40.93
N ILE A 10 1.30 -4.49 -40.08
CA ILE A 10 1.48 -4.24 -38.63
C ILE A 10 0.57 -5.18 -37.85
N THR A 11 0.86 -6.49 -37.91
CA THR A 11 0.21 -7.46 -37.02
C THR A 11 1.18 -8.51 -36.46
N PHE A 12 2.49 -8.24 -36.40
CA PHE A 12 3.46 -9.25 -35.92
C PHE A 12 4.63 -8.74 -35.08
N PHE A 13 4.44 -7.72 -34.23
CA PHE A 13 5.45 -7.31 -33.24
C PHE A 13 4.87 -7.02 -31.85
N VAL A 14 4.16 -7.98 -31.25
CA VAL A 14 3.81 -7.93 -29.80
C VAL A 14 4.11 -9.25 -29.06
N THR A 15 4.60 -10.31 -29.71
CA THR A 15 4.75 -11.63 -29.04
C THR A 15 6.17 -12.17 -28.88
N SER A 16 7.22 -11.43 -29.23
CA SER A 16 8.60 -11.94 -29.10
C SER A 16 9.52 -10.97 -28.37
N SER A 17 9.34 -10.85 -27.05
CA SER A 17 10.40 -10.42 -26.13
C SER A 17 10.33 -11.20 -24.80
N ALA A 18 9.91 -12.47 -24.88
CA ALA A 18 9.90 -13.40 -23.75
C ALA A 18 11.25 -14.12 -23.54
N LEU A 19 12.29 -13.78 -24.30
CA LEU A 19 13.60 -14.41 -24.24
C LEU A 19 14.67 -13.33 -24.41
N LEU A 20 14.91 -12.54 -23.37
CA LEU A 20 16.14 -11.76 -23.23
C LEU A 20 16.27 -11.34 -21.75
N LEU A 21 17.17 -12.04 -21.06
CA LEU A 21 17.90 -11.59 -19.88
C LEU A 21 17.06 -11.39 -18.61
N THR A 22 16.79 -12.47 -17.87
CA THR A 22 16.74 -12.39 -16.42
C THR A 22 18.14 -12.08 -15.90
N PRO A 23 18.44 -10.90 -15.37
CA PRO A 23 19.63 -10.74 -14.55
C PRO A 23 19.33 -11.48 -13.23
N MET A 24 20.04 -12.57 -12.96
CA MET A 24 20.24 -13.02 -11.58
C MET A 24 21.11 -11.96 -10.90
N SER A 25 20.49 -11.00 -10.22
CA SER A 25 21.11 -10.24 -9.15
C SER A 25 20.11 -10.05 -8.02
N SER A 26 20.57 -10.18 -6.78
CA SER A 26 19.79 -10.37 -5.56
C SER A 26 19.11 -9.10 -5.02
N TYR A 27 18.44 -8.32 -5.87
CA TYR A 27 17.61 -7.19 -5.45
C TYR A 27 16.15 -7.46 -5.81
N ALA A 28 15.24 -7.23 -4.86
CA ALA A 28 13.81 -7.54 -4.95
C ALA A 28 13.23 -7.18 -6.34
N GLN A 29 12.80 -8.18 -7.11
CA GLN A 29 12.26 -7.92 -8.43
C GLN A 29 10.80 -7.43 -8.29
N VAL A 30 10.55 -6.19 -8.68
CA VAL A 30 9.20 -5.61 -8.70
C VAL A 30 8.25 -6.49 -9.52
N ASN A 31 7.17 -6.92 -8.89
CA ASN A 31 6.07 -7.62 -9.54
C ASN A 31 5.27 -6.66 -10.42
N MET A 32 5.57 -6.65 -11.71
CA MET A 32 4.95 -5.76 -12.70
C MET A 32 3.43 -5.93 -12.84
N LYS A 33 2.90 -7.12 -12.55
CA LYS A 33 1.45 -7.37 -12.57
C LYS A 33 0.76 -6.61 -11.43
N ILE A 34 1.32 -6.70 -10.21
CA ILE A 34 0.84 -5.91 -9.07
C ILE A 34 0.99 -4.42 -9.38
N LEU A 35 2.16 -3.98 -9.86
CA LEU A 35 2.43 -2.58 -10.13
C LEU A 35 1.44 -1.98 -11.14
N THR A 36 1.12 -2.71 -12.21
CA THR A 36 0.19 -2.22 -13.24
C THR A 36 -1.22 -2.03 -12.69
N ASN A 37 -1.71 -2.98 -11.90
CA ASN A 37 -3.03 -2.89 -11.26
C ASN A 37 -3.09 -1.72 -10.27
N VAL A 38 -2.05 -1.60 -9.43
CA VAL A 38 -1.93 -0.52 -8.45
C VAL A 38 -1.84 0.84 -9.14
N ALA A 39 -0.99 0.99 -10.15
CA ALA A 39 -0.79 2.23 -10.89
C ALA A 39 -2.10 2.72 -11.53
N LYS A 40 -2.84 1.83 -12.19
CA LYS A 40 -4.15 2.15 -12.78
C LYS A 40 -5.13 2.65 -11.74
N SER A 41 -5.18 2.00 -10.58
CA SER A 41 -6.09 2.39 -9.50
C SER A 41 -5.66 3.71 -8.86
N CYS A 42 -4.38 3.94 -8.65
CA CYS A 42 -3.86 5.19 -8.08
C CYS A 42 -4.02 6.39 -9.02
N GLN A 43 -3.83 6.21 -10.33
CA GLN A 43 -4.09 7.26 -11.32
C GLN A 43 -5.56 7.71 -11.33
N LYS A 44 -6.48 6.80 -10.98
CA LYS A 44 -7.91 7.12 -10.84
C LYS A 44 -8.21 7.80 -9.50
N ASP A 45 -7.75 7.23 -8.40
CA ASP A 45 -8.25 7.57 -7.06
C ASP A 45 -7.43 8.70 -6.40
N ALA A 46 -6.10 8.68 -6.51
CA ALA A 46 -5.24 9.64 -5.82
C ALA A 46 -5.50 11.12 -6.17
N PRO A 47 -5.81 11.50 -7.43
CA PRO A 47 -6.19 12.87 -7.76
C PRO A 47 -7.69 13.16 -7.63
N SER A 48 -8.52 12.18 -7.22
CA SER A 48 -9.97 12.30 -7.26
C SER A 48 -10.54 12.95 -5.99
N ALA A 49 -11.17 14.11 -6.15
CA ALA A 49 -11.91 14.76 -5.07
C ALA A 49 -13.04 13.89 -4.50
N ASN A 50 -13.78 13.22 -5.40
CA ASN A 50 -14.90 12.35 -5.02
C ASN A 50 -14.45 11.16 -4.17
N TYR A 51 -13.24 10.64 -4.41
CA TYR A 51 -12.66 9.57 -3.60
C TYR A 51 -12.49 10.05 -2.14
N TYR A 52 -11.90 11.22 -1.92
CA TYR A 52 -11.70 11.74 -0.57
C TYR A 52 -12.98 12.21 0.12
N LYS A 53 -13.91 12.79 -0.64
CA LYS A 53 -15.23 13.16 -0.12
C LYS A 53 -15.99 11.95 0.41
N SER A 54 -15.84 10.77 -0.21
CA SER A 54 -16.49 9.53 0.27
C SER A 54 -15.99 9.07 1.64
N MET A 55 -14.80 9.52 2.05
CA MET A 55 -14.23 9.26 3.39
C MET A 55 -14.54 10.38 4.39
N GLY A 56 -15.27 11.42 3.99
CA GLY A 56 -15.61 12.55 4.85
C GLY A 56 -14.48 13.55 5.06
N PHE A 57 -13.45 13.57 4.20
CA PHE A 57 -12.45 14.64 4.24
C PHE A 57 -13.06 15.97 3.78
N ASP A 58 -12.82 17.03 4.55
CA ASP A 58 -13.32 18.38 4.25
C ASP A 58 -12.62 19.05 3.06
N ARG A 59 -11.47 18.50 2.62
CA ARG A 59 -10.62 19.06 1.55
C ARG A 59 -10.04 17.97 0.66
N ASP A 60 -9.70 18.35 -0.56
CA ASP A 60 -8.94 17.49 -1.47
C ASP A 60 -7.57 17.16 -0.91
N MET A 61 -7.25 15.87 -0.91
CA MET A 61 -5.94 15.35 -0.53
C MET A 61 -5.03 15.15 -1.75
N ASN A 62 -5.27 15.91 -2.83
CA ASN A 62 -4.41 15.88 -4.01
C ASN A 62 -3.22 16.83 -3.84
N TYR A 63 -2.01 16.29 -3.71
CA TYR A 63 -0.76 17.03 -3.57
C TYR A 63 0.31 16.48 -4.53
N PRO A 64 1.38 17.24 -4.83
CA PRO A 64 2.52 16.72 -5.60
C PRO A 64 3.12 15.50 -4.90
N GLY A 65 3.10 14.33 -5.55
CA GLY A 65 3.54 13.08 -4.91
C GLY A 65 2.40 12.15 -4.47
N SER A 66 1.13 12.53 -4.66
CA SER A 66 -0.03 11.75 -4.22
C SER A 66 -0.12 10.38 -4.91
N ILE A 67 0.17 10.33 -6.21
CA ILE A 67 0.15 9.07 -6.98
C ILE A 67 1.28 8.16 -6.52
N GLU A 68 2.50 8.67 -6.35
CA GLU A 68 3.66 7.95 -5.85
C GLU A 68 3.39 7.38 -4.45
N SER A 69 2.80 8.21 -3.60
CA SER A 69 2.37 7.85 -2.25
C SER A 69 1.28 6.78 -2.22
N CYS A 70 0.34 6.84 -3.16
CA CYS A 70 -0.68 5.80 -3.35
C CYS A 70 -0.05 4.50 -3.83
N VAL A 71 0.82 4.57 -4.86
CA VAL A 71 1.50 3.40 -5.43
C VAL A 71 2.29 2.68 -4.35
N LEU A 72 3.08 3.42 -3.56
CA LEU A 72 3.88 2.86 -2.47
C LEU A 72 3.02 2.01 -1.50
N ARG A 73 1.90 2.56 -1.04
CA ARG A 73 1.06 1.94 0.00
C ARG A 73 0.20 0.81 -0.53
N ARG A 74 -0.43 0.99 -1.69
CA ARG A 74 -1.25 -0.05 -2.33
C ARG A 74 -0.38 -1.21 -2.84
N TYR A 75 0.83 -0.94 -3.31
CA TYR A 75 1.79 -1.98 -3.69
C TYR A 75 2.26 -2.75 -2.45
N HIS A 76 2.63 -2.06 -1.37
CA HIS A 76 2.97 -2.70 -0.09
C HIS A 76 1.85 -3.61 0.42
N TYR A 77 0.61 -3.10 0.45
CA TYR A 77 -0.56 -3.90 0.82
C TYR A 77 -0.71 -5.13 -0.08
N SER A 78 -0.56 -4.94 -1.40
CA SER A 78 -0.67 -6.02 -2.39
C SER A 78 0.41 -7.10 -2.21
N LEU A 79 1.62 -6.71 -1.81
CA LEU A 79 2.68 -7.66 -1.48
C LEU A 79 2.34 -8.48 -0.23
N ILE A 80 1.83 -7.84 0.81
CA ILE A 80 1.44 -8.53 2.05
C ILE A 80 0.34 -9.55 1.75
N ILE A 81 -0.74 -9.16 1.06
CA ILE A 81 -1.80 -10.12 0.72
C ILE A 81 -1.32 -11.21 -0.26
N SER A 82 -0.29 -10.95 -1.08
CA SER A 82 0.29 -11.98 -1.95
C SER A 82 1.07 -13.03 -1.16
N LYS A 83 1.76 -12.63 -0.09
CA LYS A 83 2.53 -13.52 0.79
C LYS A 83 1.63 -14.24 1.79
N PHE A 84 0.61 -13.55 2.32
CA PHE A 84 -0.32 -14.02 3.35
C PHE A 84 -1.74 -14.09 2.77
N SER A 85 -1.95 -14.97 1.78
CA SER A 85 -3.19 -15.00 0.97
C SER A 85 -4.46 -15.36 1.74
N TRP A 86 -4.33 -15.98 2.92
CA TRP A 86 -5.45 -16.26 3.82
C TRP A 86 -5.91 -15.02 4.61
N LEU A 87 -5.08 -13.98 4.70
CA LEU A 87 -5.35 -12.85 5.57
C LEU A 87 -6.65 -12.09 5.21
N PRO A 88 -6.95 -11.79 3.93
CA PRO A 88 -8.22 -11.16 3.57
C PRO A 88 -9.46 -12.00 3.93
N SER A 89 -9.34 -13.33 4.01
CA SER A 89 -10.48 -14.21 4.35
C SER A 89 -10.82 -14.21 5.84
N THR A 90 -10.05 -13.50 6.67
CA THR A 90 -10.35 -13.37 8.12
C THR A 90 -11.30 -12.22 8.44
N GLY A 91 -11.63 -11.39 7.44
CA GLY A 91 -12.67 -10.38 7.53
C GLY A 91 -12.31 -9.17 8.40
N GLU A 92 -13.33 -8.60 9.00
CA GLU A 92 -13.25 -7.40 9.83
C GLU A 92 -12.93 -7.76 11.28
N ILE A 93 -12.07 -6.97 11.92
CA ILE A 93 -11.83 -7.10 13.37
C ILE A 93 -12.72 -6.16 14.20
N LEU A 94 -13.18 -5.08 13.57
CA LEU A 94 -14.16 -4.12 14.04
C LEU A 94 -15.01 -3.72 12.82
N PRO A 95 -16.28 -3.31 13.01
CA PRO A 95 -17.14 -2.93 11.90
C PRO A 95 -16.47 -1.95 10.93
N GLY A 96 -16.36 -2.32 9.65
CA GLY A 96 -15.72 -1.52 8.61
C GLY A 96 -14.17 -1.48 8.64
N TYR A 97 -13.54 -2.16 9.60
CA TYR A 97 -12.10 -2.15 9.83
C TYR A 97 -11.47 -3.55 9.62
N ILE A 98 -10.81 -3.70 8.47
CA ILE A 98 -10.37 -5.00 7.92
C ILE A 98 -9.04 -5.45 8.56
N SER A 99 -8.94 -6.72 8.93
CA SER A 99 -7.74 -7.31 9.56
C SER A 99 -6.47 -7.19 8.71
N SER A 100 -6.58 -7.47 7.40
CA SER A 100 -5.44 -7.42 6.47
C SER A 100 -4.86 -6.02 6.35
N VAL A 101 -5.72 -5.00 6.44
CA VAL A 101 -5.31 -3.60 6.38
C VAL A 101 -4.50 -3.24 7.61
N LEU A 102 -4.91 -3.68 8.80
CA LEU A 102 -4.17 -3.46 10.04
C LEU A 102 -2.81 -4.12 10.06
N VAL A 103 -2.74 -5.38 9.64
CA VAL A 103 -1.46 -6.07 9.45
C VAL A 103 -0.60 -5.30 8.47
N GLY A 104 -1.19 -4.81 7.37
CA GLY A 104 -0.51 -3.95 6.40
C GLY A 104 0.07 -2.67 7.02
N THR A 105 -0.72 -1.99 7.85
CA THR A 105 -0.31 -0.77 8.56
C THR A 105 0.84 -1.03 9.53
N LEU A 106 0.76 -2.10 10.34
CA LEU A 106 1.81 -2.47 11.28
C LEU A 106 3.09 -2.91 10.56
N ALA A 107 2.96 -3.73 9.51
CA ALA A 107 4.09 -4.22 8.73
C ALA A 107 4.80 -3.11 7.94
N TYR A 108 4.11 -2.01 7.65
CA TYR A 108 4.70 -0.85 6.98
C TYR A 108 5.71 -0.11 7.89
N GLN A 109 5.67 -0.35 9.21
CA GLN A 109 6.65 0.21 10.13
C GLN A 109 7.93 -0.61 10.12
N THR A 110 9.05 0.07 9.89
CA THR A 110 10.39 -0.55 9.95
C THR A 110 11.16 -0.17 11.20
N GLY A 111 10.47 0.34 12.22
CA GLY A 111 11.05 0.56 13.54
C GLY A 111 11.51 -0.78 14.14
N PRO A 112 12.59 -0.78 14.96
CA PRO A 112 13.21 -2.00 15.45
C PRO A 112 12.37 -2.77 16.48
N ASP A 113 11.31 -2.17 17.05
CA ASP A 113 10.55 -2.81 18.12
C ASP A 113 9.06 -2.46 18.00
N LEU A 114 8.25 -3.38 17.47
CA LEU A 114 6.80 -3.32 17.60
C LEU A 114 6.38 -3.81 19.00
N SER A 115 7.19 -4.67 19.62
CA SER A 115 6.92 -5.37 20.89
C SER A 115 5.57 -6.10 20.88
N LEU A 116 5.13 -6.57 19.70
CA LEU A 116 3.75 -7.02 19.52
C LEU A 116 3.44 -8.28 20.34
N LEU A 117 4.41 -9.20 20.42
CA LEU A 117 4.24 -10.43 21.21
C LEU A 117 4.16 -10.14 22.70
N ASP A 118 5.02 -9.26 23.20
CA ASP A 118 5.02 -8.86 24.61
C ASP A 118 3.74 -8.10 24.96
N CYS A 119 3.25 -7.25 24.04
CA CYS A 119 1.95 -6.61 24.15
C CYS A 119 0.79 -7.62 24.20
N ILE A 120 0.76 -8.60 23.30
CA ILE A 120 -0.27 -9.66 23.31
C ILE A 120 -0.21 -10.46 24.61
N ALA A 121 1.00 -10.74 25.11
CA ALA A 121 1.22 -11.50 26.34
C ALA A 121 0.80 -10.73 27.60
N SER A 122 0.95 -9.41 27.62
CA SER A 122 0.52 -8.58 28.76
C SER A 122 -1.00 -8.60 28.94
N GLN A 123 -1.76 -8.81 27.85
CA GLN A 123 -3.23 -8.71 27.81
C GLN A 123 -3.78 -7.36 28.30
N ASP A 124 -2.91 -6.35 28.37
CA ASP A 124 -3.22 -5.00 28.85
C ASP A 124 -2.72 -3.99 27.82
N THR A 125 -3.64 -3.40 27.06
CA THR A 125 -3.32 -2.41 26.01
C THR A 125 -2.68 -1.13 26.57
N SER A 126 -2.81 -0.90 27.88
CA SER A 126 -2.20 0.24 28.56
C SER A 126 -0.75 -0.03 29.00
N SER A 127 -0.29 -1.28 28.94
CA SER A 127 1.02 -1.69 29.43
C SER A 127 2.17 -1.09 28.62
N LYS A 128 3.37 -1.04 29.22
CA LYS A 128 4.56 -0.49 28.58
C LYS A 128 4.95 -1.29 27.33
N GLU A 129 4.72 -2.59 27.34
CA GLU A 129 5.00 -3.52 26.24
C GLU A 129 4.11 -3.21 25.02
N CYS A 130 2.92 -2.66 25.25
CA CYS A 130 2.00 -2.26 24.17
C CYS A 130 2.29 -0.90 23.57
N TRP A 131 3.19 -0.09 24.15
CA TRP A 131 3.38 1.30 23.73
C TRP A 131 3.67 1.43 22.23
N ALA A 132 4.66 0.69 21.71
CA ALA A 132 5.04 0.79 20.31
C ALA A 132 3.93 0.30 19.37
N THR A 133 3.40 -0.91 19.60
CA THR A 133 2.27 -1.44 18.80
C THR A 133 1.09 -0.47 18.81
N ARG A 134 0.75 0.12 19.96
CA ARG A 134 -0.36 1.07 20.10
C ARG A 134 -0.15 2.34 19.28
N GLU A 135 1.05 2.92 19.29
CA GLU A 135 1.37 4.09 18.45
C GLU A 135 1.33 3.77 16.95
N TYR A 136 1.65 2.52 16.58
CA TYR A 136 1.72 2.12 15.17
C TYR A 136 0.43 1.55 14.59
N ILE A 137 -0.49 1.05 15.41
CA ILE A 137 -1.71 0.40 14.93
C ILE A 137 -2.79 1.41 14.51
N ALA A 138 -2.87 2.55 15.22
CA ALA A 138 -3.83 3.61 14.96
C ALA A 138 -3.41 4.92 15.66
N LEU A 139 -4.00 6.03 15.21
CA LEU A 139 -3.85 7.33 15.87
C LEU A 139 -4.91 7.53 16.97
N ASP A 140 -4.58 8.41 17.93
CA ASP A 140 -5.50 8.91 18.97
C ASP A 140 -6.55 9.90 18.43
N SER A 141 -6.25 10.55 17.32
CA SER A 141 -7.13 11.53 16.70
C SER A 141 -7.82 10.96 15.47
N LYS A 142 -8.99 11.52 15.15
CA LYS A 142 -9.71 11.22 13.91
C LYS A 142 -8.83 11.49 12.70
N VAL A 143 -8.87 10.56 11.75
CA VAL A 143 -8.12 10.64 10.49
C VAL A 143 -8.60 11.83 9.66
N ARG A 144 -9.91 12.14 9.65
CA ARG A 144 -10.45 13.28 8.88
C ARG A 144 -10.08 14.66 9.44
N ASP A 145 -9.82 14.76 10.74
CA ASP A 145 -9.49 16.03 11.42
C ASP A 145 -8.05 16.46 11.13
N TYR A 146 -7.23 15.56 10.60
CA TYR A 146 -5.88 15.89 10.16
C TYR A 146 -5.94 16.73 8.87
N ASN A 147 -5.65 18.01 9.03
CA ASN A 147 -5.44 18.94 7.92
C ASN A 147 -4.22 18.50 7.07
N SER A 148 -3.90 19.23 6.00
CA SER A 148 -2.75 18.99 5.10
C SER A 148 -1.36 18.84 5.76
N SER A 149 -1.23 18.88 7.09
CA SER A 149 -0.04 18.52 7.86
C SER A 149 0.23 17.01 7.97
N ILE A 150 -0.67 16.13 7.51
CA ILE A 150 -0.39 14.68 7.35
C ILE A 150 0.93 14.46 6.59
N TYR A 151 1.24 15.35 5.65
CA TYR A 151 2.40 15.28 4.78
C TYR A 151 3.71 15.74 5.42
N THR A 152 3.65 16.66 6.40
CA THR A 152 4.84 17.24 7.03
C THR A 152 5.31 16.45 8.24
N MET A 153 4.44 15.66 8.87
CA MET A 153 4.78 14.93 10.10
C MET A 153 5.24 13.49 9.89
N GLY A 154 5.32 13.01 8.65
CA GLY A 154 5.89 11.69 8.34
C GLY A 154 5.08 10.50 8.86
N TYR A 155 3.85 10.69 9.34
CA TYR A 155 3.01 9.59 9.82
C TYR A 155 2.56 8.70 8.66
N SER A 156 2.91 7.43 8.75
CA SER A 156 2.66 6.45 7.69
C SER A 156 1.24 5.87 7.73
N GLN A 157 0.61 5.78 8.91
CA GLN A 157 -0.66 5.11 9.13
C GLN A 157 -1.86 5.79 8.45
N PRO A 158 -2.10 7.11 8.60
CA PRO A 158 -3.31 7.75 8.06
C PRO A 158 -3.36 7.69 6.55
N LEU A 159 -2.20 7.93 5.92
CA LEU A 159 -2.07 7.81 4.47
C LEU A 159 -2.19 6.35 4.02
N TYR A 160 -1.70 5.39 4.81
CA TYR A 160 -1.90 3.97 4.53
C TYR A 160 -3.39 3.64 4.44
N LEU A 161 -4.17 4.01 5.46
CA LEU A 161 -5.62 3.79 5.48
C LEU A 161 -6.33 4.52 4.33
N ALA A 162 -6.04 5.80 4.11
CA ALA A 162 -6.67 6.60 3.07
C ALA A 162 -6.50 6.00 1.66
N TYR A 163 -5.34 5.40 1.36
CA TYR A 163 -5.12 4.77 0.06
C TYR A 163 -5.55 3.31 0.02
N VAL A 164 -5.43 2.54 1.09
CA VAL A 164 -5.66 1.08 1.08
C VAL A 164 -7.11 0.72 1.40
N CYS A 165 -7.74 1.43 2.34
CA CYS A 165 -9.07 1.10 2.84
C CYS A 165 -9.87 2.35 3.25
N PRO A 166 -10.59 2.99 2.31
CA PRO A 166 -11.46 4.13 2.60
C PRO A 166 -12.51 3.87 3.68
N THR A 167 -13.10 2.68 3.70
CA THR A 167 -14.08 2.30 4.74
C THR A 167 -13.44 2.21 6.11
N CYS A 168 -12.16 1.84 6.17
CA CYS A 168 -11.40 1.82 7.42
C CYS A 168 -11.15 3.23 7.97
N VAL A 169 -11.07 4.25 7.12
CA VAL A 169 -10.99 5.67 7.58
C VAL A 169 -12.27 6.07 8.28
N VAL A 170 -13.42 5.80 7.65
CA VAL A 170 -14.74 6.11 8.22
C VAL A 170 -14.94 5.35 9.53
N ALA A 171 -14.64 4.05 9.55
CA ALA A 171 -14.75 3.23 10.74
C ALA A 171 -13.84 3.72 11.88
N HIS A 172 -12.58 4.09 11.59
CA HIS A 172 -11.66 4.63 12.61
C HIS A 172 -12.26 5.85 13.31
N ASP A 173 -12.84 6.79 12.56
CA ASP A 173 -13.40 8.03 13.11
C ASP A 173 -14.67 7.85 13.94
N GLU A 174 -15.37 6.72 13.77
CA GLU A 174 -16.61 6.37 14.48
C GLU A 174 -16.35 5.55 15.78
N ILE A 175 -15.15 5.01 15.95
CA ILE A 175 -14.76 4.21 17.12
C ILE A 175 -14.37 5.13 18.28
N SER A 176 -14.98 4.93 19.45
CA SER A 176 -14.67 5.72 20.67
C SER A 176 -13.34 5.27 21.28
N GLY A 177 -12.47 6.18 21.74
CA GLY A 177 -11.18 5.76 22.38
C GLY A 177 -10.16 5.10 21.45
N SER A 178 -10.06 5.57 20.19
CA SER A 178 -9.19 5.00 19.14
C SER A 178 -7.71 4.91 19.52
N ARG A 179 -6.99 3.92 18.96
CA ARG A 179 -5.76 3.26 19.43
C ARG A 179 -6.01 2.08 20.36
N ASP A 180 -6.61 2.29 21.53
CA ASP A 180 -6.79 1.22 22.52
C ASP A 180 -7.86 0.23 22.07
N GLU A 181 -9.00 0.71 21.55
CA GLU A 181 -10.05 -0.17 21.05
C GLU A 181 -9.59 -1.01 19.85
N ILE A 182 -8.84 -0.40 18.93
CA ILE A 182 -8.28 -1.07 17.75
C ILE A 182 -7.24 -2.11 18.16
N LEU A 183 -6.35 -1.78 19.11
CA LEU A 183 -5.36 -2.70 19.64
C LEU A 183 -6.01 -3.88 20.36
N LYS A 184 -6.99 -3.62 21.21
CA LYS A 184 -7.73 -4.66 21.93
C LYS A 184 -8.43 -5.61 20.97
N ALA A 185 -9.08 -5.08 19.94
CA ALA A 185 -9.72 -5.87 18.89
C ALA A 185 -8.69 -6.71 18.11
N PHE A 186 -7.54 -6.12 17.78
CA PHE A 186 -6.46 -6.81 17.08
C PHE A 186 -5.89 -7.97 17.92
N MET A 187 -5.61 -7.75 19.21
CA MET A 187 -5.13 -8.80 20.12
C MET A 187 -6.15 -9.94 20.24
N LYS A 188 -7.43 -9.61 20.41
CA LYS A 188 -8.50 -10.60 20.47
C LYS A 188 -8.57 -11.40 19.17
N TRP A 189 -8.60 -10.73 18.02
CA TRP A 189 -8.59 -11.38 16.70
C TRP A 189 -7.37 -12.29 16.53
N PHE A 190 -6.17 -11.79 16.84
CA PHE A 190 -4.94 -12.57 16.72
C PHE A 190 -5.01 -13.87 17.52
N LEU A 191 -5.52 -13.82 18.75
CA LEU A 191 -5.64 -15.01 19.60
C LEU A 191 -6.66 -16.04 19.07
N THR A 192 -7.63 -15.63 18.25
CA THR A 192 -8.56 -16.57 17.58
C THR A 192 -7.93 -17.30 16.40
N LEU A 193 -6.82 -16.80 15.86
CA LEU A 193 -6.16 -17.44 14.72
C LEU A 193 -5.57 -18.80 15.11
N GLU A 194 -5.69 -19.76 14.19
CA GLU A 194 -5.01 -21.05 14.31
C GLU A 194 -3.50 -20.87 14.50
N LYS A 195 -2.88 -21.77 15.26
CA LYS A 195 -1.46 -21.69 15.61
C LYS A 195 -0.52 -21.51 14.39
N PRO A 196 -0.73 -22.17 13.24
CA PRO A 196 0.09 -21.94 12.05
C PRO A 196 -0.03 -20.50 11.52
N LYS A 197 -1.26 -19.97 11.43
CA LYS A 197 -1.52 -18.59 10.96
C LYS A 197 -0.91 -17.54 11.89
N ARG A 198 -0.98 -17.75 13.21
CA ARG A 198 -0.29 -16.90 14.19
C ARG A 198 1.23 -16.88 13.97
N ARG A 199 1.84 -18.05 13.77
CA ARG A 199 3.29 -18.15 13.52
C ARG A 199 3.69 -17.47 12.22
N GLU A 200 2.90 -17.65 11.17
CA GLU A 200 3.11 -16.98 9.88
C GLU A 200 3.03 -15.47 10.07
N LEU A 201 2.00 -14.96 10.75
CA LEU A 201 1.89 -13.52 11.00
C LEU A 201 3.06 -12.98 11.85
N MET A 202 3.55 -13.77 12.81
CA MET A 202 4.72 -13.40 13.62
C MET A 202 6.04 -13.42 12.84
N SER A 203 6.12 -14.13 11.70
CA SER A 203 7.28 -14.00 10.81
C SER A 203 7.30 -12.65 10.07
N LEU A 204 6.17 -11.93 10.04
CA LEU A 204 6.08 -10.58 9.50
C LEU A 204 6.09 -9.50 10.58
N LEU A 205 5.34 -9.67 11.66
CA LEU A 205 5.10 -8.64 12.67
C LEU A 205 5.93 -8.81 13.96
N GLY A 206 6.69 -9.89 14.08
CA GLY A 206 7.55 -10.10 15.24
C GLY A 206 8.75 -9.16 15.30
N ASP A 207 9.43 -9.17 16.44
CA ASP A 207 10.60 -8.32 16.70
C ASP A 207 11.94 -9.05 16.47
N ASN A 208 11.90 -10.29 16.00
CA ASN A 208 13.11 -11.01 15.61
C ASN A 208 13.70 -10.43 14.30
N GLU A 209 14.99 -10.65 14.11
CA GLU A 209 15.73 -10.13 12.95
C GLU A 209 15.10 -10.54 11.61
N GLN A 210 14.59 -11.76 11.49
CA GLN A 210 13.97 -12.25 10.26
C GLN A 210 12.69 -11.47 9.90
N ALA A 211 11.87 -11.15 10.90
CA ALA A 211 10.65 -10.37 10.70
C ALA A 211 10.96 -8.92 10.35
N ILE A 212 11.96 -8.32 11.00
CA ILE A 212 12.46 -6.97 10.66
C ILE A 212 12.99 -6.95 9.22
N GLN A 213 13.81 -7.93 8.84
CA GLN A 213 14.33 -8.06 7.47
C GLN A 213 13.19 -8.24 6.46
N LEU A 214 12.16 -9.04 6.76
CA LEU A 214 11.02 -9.22 5.87
C LEU A 214 10.23 -7.91 5.68
N ARG A 215 9.97 -7.16 6.75
CA ARG A 215 9.33 -5.83 6.64
C ARG A 215 10.18 -4.88 5.80
N SER A 216 11.50 -4.86 6.02
CA SER A 216 12.42 -4.04 5.22
C SER A 216 12.36 -4.42 3.74
N GLN A 217 12.46 -5.71 3.41
CA GLN A 217 12.41 -6.19 2.02
C GLN A 217 11.11 -5.80 1.33
N ILE A 218 9.95 -5.95 2.00
CA ILE A 218 8.66 -5.55 1.44
C ILE A 218 8.61 -4.04 1.21
N ARG A 219 9.12 -3.24 2.16
CA ARG A 219 9.18 -1.78 2.03
C ARG A 219 10.11 -1.35 0.89
N ASP A 220 11.28 -1.96 0.79
CA ASP A 220 12.28 -1.65 -0.24
C ASP A 220 11.74 -2.01 -1.64
N GLU A 221 11.10 -3.17 -1.79
CA GLU A 221 10.42 -3.53 -3.04
C GLU A 221 9.30 -2.54 -3.37
N SER A 222 8.53 -2.10 -2.38
CA SER A 222 7.48 -1.10 -2.57
C SER A 222 8.03 0.26 -3.01
N GLN A 223 9.20 0.67 -2.50
CA GLN A 223 9.89 1.88 -2.95
C GLN A 223 10.42 1.72 -4.38
N GLN A 224 10.99 0.56 -4.72
CA GLN A 224 11.43 0.26 -6.07
C GLN A 224 10.27 0.26 -7.07
N ALA A 225 9.08 -0.22 -6.65
CA ALA A 225 7.88 -0.17 -7.46
C ALA A 225 7.47 1.27 -7.83
N VAL A 226 7.66 2.24 -6.91
CA VAL A 226 7.48 3.66 -7.21
C VAL A 226 8.50 4.14 -8.26
N GLN A 227 9.77 3.75 -8.14
CA GLN A 227 10.80 4.11 -9.11
C GLN A 227 10.50 3.56 -10.50
N GLU A 228 10.07 2.30 -10.59
CA GLU A 228 9.67 1.68 -11.86
C GLU A 228 8.42 2.34 -12.45
N TYR A 229 7.44 2.71 -11.62
CA TYR A 229 6.29 3.51 -12.05
C TYR A 229 6.72 4.85 -12.66
N LEU A 230 7.61 5.59 -11.99
CA LEU A 230 8.10 6.89 -12.46
C LEU A 230 8.88 6.75 -13.78
N LYS A 231 9.74 5.74 -13.90
CA LYS A 231 10.46 5.44 -15.15
C LYS A 231 9.50 5.14 -16.29
N ALA A 232 8.48 4.29 -16.05
CA ALA A 232 7.47 3.95 -17.05
C ALA A 232 6.68 5.19 -17.50
N ARG A 233 6.26 6.02 -16.55
CA ARG A 233 5.55 7.28 -16.82
C ARG A 233 6.41 8.23 -17.67
N ALA A 234 7.66 8.44 -17.31
CA ALA A 234 8.58 9.32 -18.05
C ALA A 234 8.77 8.85 -19.51
N ARG A 235 8.88 7.53 -19.73
CA ARG A 235 8.97 6.94 -21.09
C ARG A 235 7.71 7.22 -21.90
N VAL A 236 6.52 7.05 -21.31
CA VAL A 236 5.23 7.33 -21.99
C VAL A 236 5.12 8.82 -22.33
N GLU A 237 5.47 9.71 -21.40
CA GLU A 237 5.45 11.16 -21.63
C GLU A 237 6.43 11.60 -22.71
N GLN A 238 7.58 10.94 -22.83
CA GLN A 238 8.53 11.18 -23.92
C GLN A 238 7.95 10.72 -25.26
N GLN A 239 7.40 9.50 -25.32
CA GLN A 239 6.79 8.95 -26.54
C GLN A 239 5.62 9.82 -27.03
N GLU A 240 4.78 10.30 -26.12
CA GLU A 240 3.65 11.18 -26.46
C GLU A 240 4.12 12.55 -26.96
N ARG A 241 5.19 13.11 -26.37
CA ARG A 241 5.81 14.35 -26.87
C ARG A 241 6.39 14.16 -28.27
N GLU A 242 7.11 13.07 -28.50
CA GLU A 242 7.66 12.75 -29.83
C GLU A 242 6.55 12.53 -30.86
N ARG A 243 5.48 11.84 -30.48
CA ARG A 243 4.31 11.63 -31.33
C ARG A 243 3.67 12.97 -31.72
N ARG A 244 3.37 13.83 -30.74
CA ARG A 244 2.78 15.16 -31.01
C ARG A 244 3.69 16.03 -31.86
N ARG A 245 5.02 15.94 -31.65
CA ARG A 245 6.00 16.63 -32.50
C ARG A 245 5.91 16.16 -33.96
N ARG A 246 5.81 14.86 -34.22
CA ARG A 246 5.64 14.31 -35.58
C ARG A 246 4.32 14.76 -36.20
N GLU A 247 3.22 14.70 -35.44
CA GLU A 247 1.90 15.18 -35.88
C GLU A 247 1.93 16.67 -36.28
N LEU A 248 2.62 17.53 -35.50
CA LEU A 248 2.78 18.96 -35.80
C LEU A 248 3.69 19.23 -37.02
N LEU A 249 4.70 18.39 -37.24
CA LEU A 249 5.61 18.50 -38.37
C LEU A 249 5.06 17.84 -39.66
N GLY A 250 3.86 17.26 -39.61
CA GLY A 250 3.23 16.60 -40.75
C GLY A 250 3.92 15.31 -41.20
N GLN A 251 4.60 14.62 -40.27
CA GLN A 251 5.32 13.35 -40.48
C GLN A 251 4.55 12.14 -39.97
#